data_AF-A0A850VAZ0-F1
#
_entry.id   AF-A0A850VAZ0-F1
#
_cell.length_a   1.000
_cell.length_b   1.000
_cell.length_c   1.000
_cell.angle_alpha   90.00
_cell.angle_beta   90.00
_cell.angle_gamma   90.00
#
_symmetry.space_group_name_H-M   'P 1'
#
loop_
_entity.id
_entity.type
_entity.pdbx_description
1 polymer ?
#
loop_
_entity_poly.entity_id
_entity_poly.type
_entity_poly.pdbx_seq_one_letter_code
_entity_poly.pdbx_strand_id
1 'polypeptide(L)'
;MHKHCERPIVMPLSNPTSRVEARPEDIINWTDGAALVATGSPFAPVSYKEQLYPIAQCNNSYIFPGIGLGVLASGATRVTDAMLMAASRALADCSPLATDGHGALLPNIDDIQGVSKCIAMEVGKAAQLQGVAIVTSEDALSKAIEHNFWRPQYRSYK
;
A
#
# COMPACT_ATOMS: atom_id res chain seq x y z
N MET A 1 8.00 24.64 -4.07
CA MET A 1 8.02 23.73 -2.90
C MET A 1 9.42 23.54 -2.36
N HIS A 2 10.35 23.03 -3.17
CA HIS A 2 11.70 22.67 -2.71
C HIS A 2 12.51 23.79 -2.02
N LYS A 3 12.36 25.04 -2.46
CA LYS A 3 12.99 26.23 -1.82
C LYS A 3 12.78 26.31 -0.29
N HIS A 4 11.68 25.80 0.24
CA HIS A 4 11.32 25.90 1.66
C HIS A 4 11.17 24.54 2.36
N CYS A 5 11.37 23.44 1.64
CA CYS A 5 11.22 22.09 2.15
C CYS A 5 12.30 21.24 1.49
N GLU A 6 13.28 20.81 2.30
CA GLU A 6 14.44 20.05 1.84
C GLU A 6 14.01 18.78 1.08
N ARG A 7 13.02 18.05 1.60
CA ARG A 7 12.52 16.80 1.01
C ARG A 7 11.01 16.88 0.74
N PRO A 8 10.56 17.60 -0.30
CA PRO A 8 9.13 17.84 -0.53
C PRO A 8 8.43 16.56 -1.00
N ILE A 9 7.22 16.32 -0.50
CA ILE A 9 6.35 15.25 -1.00
C ILE A 9 5.51 15.81 -2.15
N VAL A 10 5.57 15.16 -3.31
CA VAL A 10 4.81 15.56 -4.51
C VAL A 10 4.10 14.33 -5.06
N MET A 11 2.77 14.34 -5.07
CA MET A 11 1.96 13.22 -5.55
C MET A 11 1.03 13.63 -6.70
N PRO A 12 1.47 13.54 -7.96
CA PRO A 12 0.62 13.74 -9.12
C PRO A 12 -0.31 12.53 -9.33
N LEU A 13 -1.55 12.63 -8.85
CA LEU A 13 -2.48 11.49 -8.77
C LEU A 13 -3.49 11.43 -9.92
N SER A 14 -3.56 12.45 -10.78
CA SER A 14 -4.49 12.44 -11.91
C SER A 14 -4.18 11.32 -12.91
N ASN A 15 -5.25 10.66 -13.37
CA ASN A 15 -5.20 9.55 -14.32
C ASN A 15 -5.92 9.91 -15.62
N PRO A 16 -5.51 9.36 -16.79
CA PRO A 16 -4.30 8.57 -17.02
C PRO A 16 -3.04 9.45 -17.11
N THR A 17 -1.90 8.90 -17.53
CA THR A 17 -0.62 9.63 -17.65
C THR A 17 -0.70 10.96 -18.43
N SER A 18 -1.64 11.11 -19.37
CA SER A 18 -1.87 12.36 -20.12
C SER A 18 -2.52 13.48 -19.31
N ARG A 19 -2.98 13.19 -18.09
CA ARG A 19 -3.64 14.14 -17.17
C ARG A 19 -2.81 14.42 -15.91
N VAL A 20 -1.62 13.84 -15.80
CA VAL A 20 -0.75 14.01 -14.64
C VAL A 20 -0.40 15.49 -14.42
N GLU A 21 -0.45 15.94 -13.17
CA GLU A 21 -0.22 17.34 -12.80
C GLU A 21 1.22 17.80 -13.11
N ALA A 22 2.18 16.88 -12.95
CA ALA A 22 3.58 17.06 -13.32
C ALA A 22 4.21 15.68 -13.54
N ARG A 23 5.11 15.55 -14.53
CA ARG A 23 5.80 14.28 -14.78
C ARG A 23 6.84 14.05 -13.67
N PRO A 24 7.07 12.80 -13.23
CA PRO A 24 8.09 12.49 -12.24
C PRO A 24 9.48 12.99 -12.62
N GLU A 25 9.84 12.89 -13.90
CA GLU A 25 11.10 13.41 -14.44
C GLU A 25 11.27 14.90 -14.19
N ASP A 26 10.23 15.70 -14.44
CA ASP A 26 10.23 17.13 -14.19
C ASP A 26 10.40 17.42 -12.69
N ILE A 27 9.65 16.72 -11.84
CA ILE A 27 9.69 16.92 -10.38
C ILE A 27 11.08 16.60 -9.82
N ILE A 28 11.67 15.47 -10.23
CA ILE A 28 13.01 15.08 -9.79
C ILE A 28 14.04 16.12 -10.22
N ASN A 29 13.98 16.59 -11.48
CA ASN A 29 14.87 17.64 -11.97
C ASN A 29 14.68 18.98 -11.22
N TRP A 30 13.43 19.42 -11.02
CA TRP A 30 13.11 20.69 -10.34
C TRP A 30 13.46 20.72 -8.85
N THR A 31 13.71 19.55 -8.26
CA THR A 31 14.02 19.40 -6.84
C THR A 31 15.41 18.83 -6.59
N ASP A 32 16.25 18.82 -7.62
CA ASP A 32 17.60 18.28 -7.55
C ASP A 32 17.67 16.84 -6.97
N GLY A 33 16.65 16.02 -7.25
CA GLY A 33 16.52 14.66 -6.73
C GLY A 33 15.94 14.54 -5.32
N ALA A 34 15.61 15.65 -4.66
CA ALA A 34 15.19 15.63 -3.26
C ALA A 34 13.71 15.29 -3.03
N ALA A 35 12.84 15.43 -4.04
CA ALA A 35 11.41 15.15 -3.85
C ALA A 35 11.12 13.67 -3.62
N LEU A 36 10.18 13.39 -2.70
CA LEU A 36 9.50 12.10 -2.63
C LEU A 36 8.34 12.11 -3.61
N VAL A 37 8.39 11.23 -4.61
CA VAL A 37 7.43 11.21 -5.71
C VAL A 37 6.66 9.89 -5.75
N ALA A 38 5.34 9.99 -5.87
CA ALA A 38 4.47 8.87 -6.20
C ALA A 38 3.34 9.34 -7.11
N THR A 39 2.89 8.50 -8.03
CA THR A 39 1.93 8.90 -9.09
C THR A 39 0.68 8.05 -9.10
N GLY A 40 -0.42 8.58 -9.66
CA GLY A 40 -1.65 7.80 -9.85
C GLY A 40 -1.53 6.74 -10.94
N SER A 41 -0.82 7.07 -12.02
CA SER A 41 -0.52 6.19 -13.16
C SER A 41 0.92 5.66 -13.12
N PRO A 42 1.23 4.51 -13.76
CA PRO A 42 2.59 3.97 -13.77
C PRO A 42 3.52 4.84 -14.64
N PHE A 43 4.76 5.01 -14.17
CA PHE A 43 5.85 5.63 -14.91
C PHE A 43 7.11 4.75 -14.81
N ALA A 44 7.97 4.83 -15.82
CA ALA A 44 9.29 4.22 -15.73
C ALA A 44 10.13 4.91 -14.63
N PRO A 45 11.12 4.22 -14.04
CA PRO A 45 12.09 4.85 -13.16
C PRO A 45 12.79 6.04 -13.84
N VAL A 46 13.12 7.07 -13.07
CA VAL A 46 13.78 8.30 -13.56
C VAL A 46 15.27 8.24 -13.27
N SER A 47 16.11 8.42 -14.27
CA SER A 47 17.55 8.56 -14.09
C SER A 47 17.93 10.02 -13.86
N TYR A 48 18.63 10.32 -12.76
CA TYR A 48 19.10 11.66 -12.43
C TYR A 48 20.45 11.61 -11.70
N LYS A 49 21.47 12.33 -12.22
CA LYS A 49 22.85 12.40 -11.67
C LYS A 49 23.41 11.03 -11.21
N GLU A 50 23.50 10.09 -12.14
CA GLU A 50 23.98 8.69 -11.93
C GLU A 50 23.12 7.82 -11.00
N GLN A 51 22.03 8.35 -10.44
CA GLN A 51 21.10 7.63 -9.59
C GLN A 51 19.79 7.31 -10.32
N LEU A 52 19.23 6.13 -10.03
CA LEU A 52 17.93 5.71 -10.54
C LEU A 52 16.87 5.88 -9.44
N TYR A 53 15.80 6.60 -9.75
CA TYR A 53 14.69 6.89 -8.85
C TYR A 53 13.47 6.05 -9.24
N PRO A 54 13.10 5.03 -8.44
CA PRO A 54 11.87 4.28 -8.68
C PRO A 54 10.65 5.16 -8.42
N ILE A 55 9.69 5.17 -9.35
CA ILE A 55 8.44 5.93 -9.20
C ILE A 55 7.34 4.97 -8.76
N ALA A 56 6.91 5.12 -7.52
CA ALA A 56 5.82 4.31 -6.98
C ALA A 56 4.48 4.74 -7.57
N GLN A 57 3.64 3.76 -7.94
CA GLN A 57 2.24 4.02 -8.28
C GLN A 57 1.37 3.90 -7.03
N CYS A 58 0.67 4.97 -6.66
CA CYS A 58 -0.37 4.97 -5.62
C CYS A 58 -1.63 4.25 -6.11
N ASN A 59 -1.55 2.92 -6.23
CA ASN A 59 -2.64 2.10 -6.73
C ASN A 59 -3.48 1.55 -5.57
N ASN A 60 -4.81 1.64 -5.69
CA ASN A 60 -5.74 1.10 -4.69
C ASN A 60 -5.60 -0.42 -4.52
N SER A 61 -5.00 -1.13 -5.47
CA SER A 61 -4.65 -2.56 -5.38
C SER A 61 -3.85 -2.95 -4.16
N TYR A 62 -3.07 -2.04 -3.57
CA TYR A 62 -2.40 -2.32 -2.31
C TYR A 62 -3.36 -2.46 -1.13
N ILE A 63 -4.52 -1.81 -1.19
CA ILE A 63 -5.41 -1.62 -0.03
C ILE A 63 -6.66 -2.52 -0.10
N PHE A 64 -7.40 -2.47 -1.21
CA PHE A 64 -8.72 -3.12 -1.26
C PHE A 64 -8.70 -4.63 -0.99
N PRO A 65 -7.71 -5.43 -1.45
CA PRO A 65 -7.71 -6.87 -1.19
C PRO A 65 -7.50 -7.17 0.29
N GLY A 66 -6.57 -6.46 0.94
CA GLY A 66 -6.28 -6.63 2.36
C GLY A 66 -7.46 -6.22 3.25
N ILE A 67 -8.12 -5.10 2.93
CA ILE A 67 -9.34 -4.69 3.65
C ILE A 67 -10.43 -5.76 3.50
N GLY A 68 -10.72 -6.20 2.28
CA GLY A 68 -11.76 -7.20 2.03
C GLY A 68 -11.49 -8.50 2.77
N LEU A 69 -10.24 -8.99 2.72
CA LEU A 69 -9.82 -10.18 3.44
C LEU A 69 -9.93 -10.02 4.96
N GLY A 70 -9.54 -8.87 5.51
CA GLY A 70 -9.66 -8.58 6.94
C GLY A 70 -11.11 -8.51 7.41
N VAL A 71 -12.01 -7.92 6.62
CA VAL A 71 -13.45 -7.89 6.86
C VAL A 71 -14.02 -9.31 6.90
N LEU A 72 -13.69 -10.15 5.91
CA LEU A 72 -14.16 -11.54 5.83
C LEU A 72 -13.62 -12.38 6.99
N ALA A 73 -12.31 -12.31 7.24
CA ALA A 73 -11.66 -13.14 8.26
C ALA A 73 -12.08 -12.79 9.69
N SER A 74 -12.36 -11.50 9.97
CA SER A 74 -12.85 -11.06 11.28
C SER A 74 -14.36 -11.20 11.44
N GLY A 75 -15.11 -11.39 10.34
CA GLY A 75 -16.58 -11.35 10.37
C GLY A 75 -17.12 -9.95 10.68
N ALA A 76 -16.42 -8.89 10.25
CA ALA A 76 -16.83 -7.52 10.51
C ALA A 76 -18.19 -7.20 9.86
N THR A 77 -19.09 -6.61 10.63
CA THR A 77 -20.46 -6.26 10.19
C THR A 77 -20.52 -4.98 9.36
N ARG A 78 -19.55 -4.09 9.51
CA ARG A 78 -19.39 -2.85 8.72
C ARG A 78 -17.93 -2.43 8.68
N VAL A 79 -17.55 -1.70 7.64
CA VAL A 79 -16.23 -1.04 7.55
C VAL A 79 -16.28 0.28 8.33
N THR A 80 -15.20 0.61 9.03
CA THR A 80 -15.07 1.85 9.82
C THR A 80 -13.85 2.65 9.37
N ASP A 81 -13.82 3.95 9.64
CA ASP A 81 -12.66 4.80 9.34
C ASP A 81 -11.38 4.30 10.03
N ALA A 82 -11.50 3.76 11.25
CA ALA A 82 -10.38 3.17 11.97
C ALA A 82 -9.77 1.96 11.22
N MET A 83 -10.59 1.16 10.53
CA MET A 83 -10.10 0.07 9.69
C MET A 83 -9.38 0.58 8.45
N LEU A 84 -9.87 1.67 7.83
CA LEU A 84 -9.17 2.30 6.70
C LEU A 84 -7.81 2.86 7.14
N MET A 85 -7.76 3.53 8.29
CA MET A 85 -6.51 4.03 8.87
C MET A 85 -5.54 2.90 9.23
N ALA A 86 -6.04 1.78 9.76
CA ALA A 86 -5.22 0.60 10.04
C ALA A 86 -4.62 0.02 8.75
N ALA A 87 -5.41 -0.06 7.67
CA ALA A 87 -4.91 -0.51 6.37
C ALA A 87 -3.81 0.41 5.81
N SER A 88 -3.99 1.73 5.88
CA SER A 88 -2.99 2.69 5.43
C SER A 88 -1.68 2.60 6.23
N ARG A 89 -1.76 2.41 7.55
CA ARG A 89 -0.58 2.22 8.41
C ARG A 89 0.13 0.91 8.11
N ALA A 90 -0.60 -0.20 8.00
CA ALA A 90 -0.02 -1.49 7.66
C ALA A 90 0.71 -1.47 6.30
N LEU A 91 0.18 -0.75 5.30
CA LEU A 91 0.88 -0.54 4.04
C LEU A 91 2.14 0.32 4.21
N ALA A 92 2.08 1.38 5.02
CA ALA A 92 3.24 2.24 5.30
C ALA A 92 4.36 1.46 6.01
N ASP A 93 4.02 0.55 6.91
CA ASP A 93 4.98 -0.32 7.61
C ASP A 93 5.66 -1.33 6.67
N CYS A 94 5.11 -1.53 5.47
CA CYS A 94 5.69 -2.35 4.40
C CYS A 94 6.51 -1.52 3.39
N SER A 95 6.71 -0.22 3.61
CA SER A 95 7.45 0.65 2.70
C SER A 95 8.96 0.43 2.82
N PRO A 96 9.68 0.06 1.73
CA PRO A 96 11.14 -0.08 1.74
C PRO A 96 11.84 1.21 2.18
N LEU A 97 11.35 2.36 1.71
CA LEU A 97 11.91 3.65 2.11
C LEU A 97 11.74 3.93 3.61
N ALA A 98 10.65 3.45 4.22
CA ALA A 98 10.40 3.63 5.66
C ALA A 98 11.19 2.64 6.51
N THR A 99 11.36 1.39 6.05
CA THR A 99 12.07 0.34 6.81
C THR A 99 13.57 0.42 6.64
N ASP A 100 14.05 0.66 5.42
CA ASP A 100 15.47 0.53 5.05
C ASP A 100 16.15 1.90 4.85
N GLY A 101 15.37 2.99 4.86
CA GLY A 101 15.84 4.35 4.62
C GLY A 101 16.16 4.66 3.16
N HIS A 102 16.00 3.69 2.25
CA HIS A 102 16.24 3.81 0.81
C HIS A 102 15.26 2.94 0.02
N GLY A 103 15.19 3.14 -1.30
CA GLY A 103 14.26 2.42 -2.17
C GLY A 103 12.96 3.16 -2.46
N ALA A 104 11.95 2.41 -2.92
CA ALA A 104 10.67 2.98 -3.32
C ALA A 104 9.77 3.33 -2.12
N LEU A 105 8.86 4.29 -2.33
CA LEU A 105 7.90 4.71 -1.30
C LEU A 105 6.87 3.63 -0.96
N LEU A 106 6.53 2.76 -1.91
CA LEU A 106 5.59 1.64 -1.74
C LEU A 106 6.31 0.31 -2.02
N PRO A 107 5.89 -0.80 -1.39
CA PRO A 107 6.44 -2.13 -1.66
C PRO A 107 6.27 -2.54 -3.12
N ASN A 108 7.08 -3.49 -3.58
CA ASN A 108 6.92 -4.05 -4.92
C ASN A 108 5.53 -4.71 -5.04
N ILE A 109 4.90 -4.56 -6.20
CA ILE A 109 3.59 -5.17 -6.49
C ILE A 109 3.66 -6.70 -6.47
N ASP A 110 4.83 -7.29 -6.72
CA ASP A 110 5.03 -8.74 -6.64
C ASP A 110 4.81 -9.28 -5.20
N ASP A 111 5.01 -8.42 -4.19
CA ASP A 111 4.84 -8.76 -2.77
C ASP A 111 3.41 -8.51 -2.26
N ILE A 112 2.48 -8.10 -3.14
CA ILE A 112 1.14 -7.64 -2.77
C ILE A 112 0.32 -8.67 -1.99
N GLN A 113 0.57 -9.97 -2.18
CA GLN A 113 -0.12 -11.02 -1.43
C GLN A 113 0.27 -11.00 0.05
N GLY A 114 1.56 -10.82 0.36
CA GLY A 114 2.06 -10.67 1.72
C GLY A 114 1.53 -9.39 2.36
N VAL A 115 1.63 -8.27 1.63
CA VAL A 115 1.09 -6.97 2.06
C VAL A 115 -0.41 -7.05 2.36
N SER A 116 -1.19 -7.74 1.52
CA SER A 116 -2.63 -7.92 1.73
C SER A 116 -2.95 -8.68 3.01
N LYS A 117 -2.14 -9.70 3.37
CA LYS A 117 -2.32 -10.44 4.63
C LYS A 117 -1.96 -9.59 5.85
N CYS A 118 -0.88 -8.79 5.77
CA CYS A 118 -0.53 -7.83 6.82
C CYS A 118 -1.67 -6.82 7.05
N ILE A 119 -2.18 -6.23 5.97
CA ILE A 119 -3.33 -5.32 6.04
C ILE A 119 -4.56 -6.02 6.62
N ALA A 120 -4.86 -7.24 6.18
CA ALA A 120 -6.02 -8.00 6.68
C ALA A 120 -5.95 -8.25 8.19
N MET A 121 -4.76 -8.53 8.73
CA MET A 121 -4.53 -8.69 10.16
C MET A 121 -4.88 -7.41 10.91
N GLU A 122 -4.30 -6.29 10.51
CA GLU A 122 -4.50 -5.00 11.20
C GLU A 122 -5.94 -4.47 11.03
N VAL A 123 -6.57 -4.69 9.88
CA VAL A 123 -7.99 -4.39 9.65
C VAL A 123 -8.88 -5.24 10.55
N GLY A 124 -8.59 -6.54 10.69
CA GLY A 124 -9.34 -7.43 11.55
C GLY A 124 -9.22 -7.05 13.03
N LYS A 125 -8.00 -6.71 13.49
CA LYS A 125 -7.78 -6.16 14.85
C LYS A 125 -8.56 -4.87 15.07
N ALA A 126 -8.52 -3.94 14.12
CA ALA A 126 -9.26 -2.69 14.20
C ALA A 126 -10.78 -2.92 14.25
N ALA A 127 -11.31 -3.89 13.48
CA ALA A 127 -12.72 -4.25 13.52
C ALA A 127 -13.17 -4.76 14.90
N GLN A 128 -12.35 -5.61 15.53
CA GLN A 128 -12.61 -6.11 16.88
C GLN A 128 -12.57 -4.99 17.93
N LEU A 129 -11.58 -4.10 17.85
CA LEU A 129 -11.44 -2.94 18.74
C LEU A 129 -12.61 -1.95 18.60
N GLN A 130 -13.15 -1.78 17.40
CA GLN A 130 -14.31 -0.92 17.13
C GLN A 130 -15.66 -1.59 17.47
N GLY A 131 -15.64 -2.83 17.98
CA GLY A 131 -16.86 -3.58 18.32
C GLY A 131 -17.72 -3.94 17.12
N VAL A 132 -17.15 -3.98 15.91
CA VAL A 132 -17.86 -4.36 14.68
C VAL A 132 -17.59 -5.80 14.26
N ALA A 133 -16.70 -6.49 14.98
CA ALA A 133 -16.38 -7.90 14.87
C ALA A 133 -16.25 -8.52 16.27
N ILE A 134 -16.41 -9.84 16.38
CA ILE A 134 -16.21 -10.57 17.64
C ILE A 134 -14.72 -10.57 17.98
N VAL A 135 -14.38 -10.25 19.24
CA VAL A 135 -12.99 -10.29 19.71
C VAL A 135 -12.49 -11.74 19.75
N THR A 136 -11.37 -12.00 19.09
CA THR A 136 -10.69 -13.30 19.04
C THR A 136 -9.21 -13.14 19.33
N SER A 137 -8.51 -14.24 19.61
CA SER A 137 -7.04 -14.21 19.70
C SER A 137 -6.42 -13.92 18.33
N GLU A 138 -5.23 -13.31 18.32
CA GLU A 138 -4.47 -13.06 17.09
C GLU A 138 -4.19 -14.32 16.26
N ASP A 139 -3.88 -15.45 16.91
CA ASP A 139 -3.70 -16.75 16.23
C ASP A 139 -4.98 -17.22 15.50
N ALA A 140 -6.13 -17.07 16.14
CA ALA A 140 -7.43 -17.40 15.53
C ALA A 140 -7.73 -16.51 14.32
N LEU A 141 -7.45 -15.20 14.41
CA LEU A 141 -7.61 -14.28 13.29
C LEU A 141 -6.63 -14.61 12.14
N SER A 142 -5.37 -14.93 12.46
CA SER A 142 -4.36 -15.36 11.48
C SER A 142 -4.81 -16.61 10.71
N LYS A 143 -5.31 -17.62 11.43
CA LYS A 143 -5.86 -18.84 10.82
C LYS A 143 -7.07 -18.55 9.95
N ALA A 144 -7.95 -17.64 10.36
CA ALA A 144 -9.10 -17.22 9.55
C ALA A 144 -8.67 -16.50 8.27
N ILE A 145 -7.64 -15.65 8.32
CA ILE A 145 -7.05 -14.99 7.16
C ILE A 145 -6.50 -16.02 6.19
N GLU A 146 -5.67 -16.97 6.65
CA GLU A 146 -5.13 -18.02 5.80
C GLU A 146 -6.21 -18.93 5.20
N HIS A 147 -7.25 -19.24 5.97
CA HIS A 147 -8.38 -20.05 5.51
C HIS A 147 -9.18 -19.37 4.39
N ASN A 148 -9.38 -18.04 4.49
CA ASN A 148 -10.08 -17.26 3.46
C ASN A 148 -9.19 -16.90 2.27
N PHE A 149 -7.87 -17.10 2.35
CA PHE A 149 -6.96 -16.76 1.26
C PHE A 149 -7.02 -17.82 0.15
N TRP A 150 -7.57 -17.44 -1.00
CA TRP A 150 -7.65 -18.34 -2.15
C TRP A 150 -6.25 -18.68 -2.71
N ARG A 151 -6.04 -19.95 -3.04
CA ARG A 151 -4.79 -20.44 -3.66
C ARG A 151 -5.08 -20.93 -5.08
N PRO A 152 -4.29 -20.50 -6.09
CA PRO A 152 -4.47 -20.87 -7.50
C PRO A 152 -4.00 -22.31 -7.80
N GLN A 153 -4.36 -23.28 -6.98
CA GLN A 153 -4.00 -24.68 -7.18
C GLN A 153 -5.16 -25.41 -7.86
N TYR A 154 -4.85 -26.24 -8.85
CA TYR A 154 -5.86 -27.10 -9.46
C TYR A 154 -6.48 -28.01 -8.39
N ARG A 155 -7.81 -28.14 -8.43
CA ARG A 155 -8.54 -29.08 -7.59
C ARG A 155 -8.55 -30.44 -8.26
N SER A 156 -8.39 -31.49 -7.46
CA SER A 156 -8.66 -32.85 -7.92
C SER A 156 -10.17 -33.04 -8.04
N TYR A 157 -10.65 -33.31 -9.24
CA TYR A 157 -12.04 -33.72 -9.48
C TYR A 157 -12.13 -35.25 -9.39
N LYS A 158 -13.24 -35.75 -8.85
CA LYS A 158 -13.62 -37.16 -8.90
C LYS A 158 -14.77 -37.33 -9.87
#